data_AF-A0A1H0DEB1-F1
#
_entry.id   AF-A0A1H0DEB1-F1
#
_cell.length_a   1.000
_cell.length_b   1.000
_cell.length_c   1.000
_cell.angle_alpha   90.00
_cell.angle_beta   90.00
_cell.angle_gamma   90.00
#
_symmetry.space_group_name_H-M   'P 1'
#
loop_
_entity.id
_entity.type
_entity.pdbx_description
1 polymer ?
#
loop_
_entity_poly.entity_id
_entity_poly.type
_entity_poly.pdbx_seq_one_letter_code
_entity_poly.pdbx_strand_id
1 'polypeptide(L)'
;MSELTYLTGRGSVAPDQIEGMFVGWPSPPSAAQLVAVMDGSYRRVWALDGDRVVGYISAISDGVLNAFIPWLEVHPDYQGRGIGAELVRRLLAQLDDMYAVDLCCDPEMLPYYERLGFARLAGAGLRNPGALTGENTPQTLSDL
;
A
#
# COMPACT_ATOMS: atom_id res chain seq x y z
N MET A 1 9.49 -12.20 20.37
CA MET A 1 8.99 -11.28 19.33
C MET A 1 8.23 -10.20 20.05
N SER A 2 8.57 -8.94 19.84
CA SER A 2 7.76 -7.82 20.30
C SER A 2 6.35 -7.94 19.70
N GLU A 3 5.36 -7.50 20.47
CA GLU A 3 3.98 -7.42 20.01
C GLU A 3 3.86 -6.26 19.02
N LEU A 4 3.43 -6.55 17.80
CA LEU A 4 3.24 -5.52 16.78
C LEU A 4 1.96 -4.73 17.05
N THR A 5 2.04 -3.42 16.88
CA THR A 5 0.89 -2.53 16.96
C THR A 5 0.36 -2.22 15.58
N TYR A 6 -0.97 -2.23 15.41
CA TYR A 6 -1.61 -1.90 14.14
C TYR A 6 -2.48 -0.65 14.29
N LEU A 7 -2.18 0.39 13.50
CA LEU A 7 -2.86 1.69 13.57
C LEU A 7 -3.63 1.98 12.28
N THR A 8 -4.85 2.50 12.40
CA THR A 8 -5.73 2.78 11.25
C THR A 8 -6.13 4.26 11.12
N GLY A 9 -5.87 5.05 12.16
CA GLY A 9 -6.23 6.47 12.20
C GLY A 9 -5.37 7.31 11.25
N ARG A 10 -5.94 8.43 10.79
CA ARG A 10 -5.15 9.48 10.13
C ARG A 10 -4.22 10.17 11.14
N GLY A 11 -3.04 10.59 10.68
CA GLY A 11 -2.05 11.25 11.54
C GLY A 11 -1.48 10.35 12.63
N SER A 12 -1.61 9.02 12.51
CA SER A 12 -1.11 8.06 13.51
C SER A 12 0.40 7.83 13.43
N VAL A 13 1.04 8.29 12.35
CA VAL A 13 2.46 8.06 12.06
C VAL A 13 3.09 9.35 11.57
N ALA A 14 4.25 9.69 12.12
CA ALA A 14 5.11 10.78 11.72
C ALA A 14 6.25 10.29 10.78
N PRO A 15 6.82 11.15 9.93
CA PRO A 15 7.83 10.73 8.96
C PRO A 15 9.11 10.13 9.54
N ASP A 16 9.51 10.53 10.75
CA ASP A 16 10.70 10.05 11.46
C ASP A 16 10.58 8.60 11.96
N GLN A 17 9.36 8.07 12.01
CA GLN A 17 9.09 6.66 12.34
C GLN A 17 9.31 5.71 11.14
N ILE A 18 9.58 6.24 9.94
CA ILE A 18 9.65 5.49 8.68
C ILE A 18 11.10 5.43 8.19
N GLU A 19 11.66 4.22 8.17
CA GLU A 19 13.00 3.95 7.64
C GLU A 19 13.03 2.60 6.91
N GLY A 20 13.72 2.57 5.77
CA GLY A 20 13.97 1.33 5.02
C GLY A 20 12.78 0.81 4.19
N MET A 21 11.86 1.69 3.80
CA MET A 21 10.73 1.38 2.91
C MET A 21 11.06 1.69 1.44
N PHE A 22 10.20 1.25 0.53
CA PHE A 22 10.33 1.39 -0.93
C PHE A 22 11.58 0.70 -1.48
N VAL A 23 11.90 -0.47 -0.96
CA VAL A 23 13.10 -1.20 -1.37
C VAL A 23 12.99 -1.60 -2.85
N GLY A 24 14.02 -1.25 -3.63
CA GLY A 24 14.07 -1.52 -5.08
C GLY A 24 13.43 -0.45 -5.98
N TRP A 25 12.87 0.62 -5.41
CA TRP A 25 12.34 1.73 -6.20
C TRP A 25 13.48 2.58 -6.79
N PRO A 26 13.46 2.91 -8.09
CA PRO A 26 14.48 3.78 -8.70
C PRO A 26 14.50 5.19 -8.10
N SER A 27 13.31 5.71 -7.75
CA SER A 27 13.12 6.95 -7.03
C SER A 27 12.03 6.73 -5.97
N PRO A 28 12.40 6.42 -4.72
CA PRO A 28 11.43 6.15 -3.67
C PRO A 28 10.74 7.45 -3.23
N PRO A 29 9.43 7.41 -2.91
CA PRO A 29 8.78 8.49 -2.18
C PRO A 29 9.50 8.76 -0.86
N SER A 30 9.55 10.04 -0.46
CA SER A 30 9.96 10.43 0.89
C SER A 30 8.99 9.90 1.95
N ALA A 31 9.46 9.77 3.19
CA ALA A 31 8.62 9.40 4.33
C ALA A 31 7.40 10.35 4.49
N ALA A 32 7.60 11.65 4.24
CA ALA A 32 6.50 12.62 4.27
C ALA A 32 5.46 12.38 3.17
N GLN A 33 5.88 12.00 1.96
CA GLN A 33 4.97 11.59 0.89
C GLN A 33 4.22 10.32 1.25
N LEU A 34 4.88 9.32 1.85
CA LEU A 34 4.22 8.09 2.30
C LEU A 34 3.15 8.40 3.37
N VAL A 35 3.45 9.23 4.37
CA VAL A 35 2.46 9.67 5.36
C VAL A 35 1.29 10.35 4.66
N ALA A 36 1.54 11.27 3.72
CA ALA A 36 0.49 11.96 2.99
C ALA A 36 -0.39 11.01 2.15
N VAL A 37 0.21 10.04 1.45
CA VAL A 37 -0.51 8.98 0.71
C VAL A 37 -1.38 8.17 1.66
N MET A 38 -0.78 7.74 2.77
CA MET A 38 -1.44 6.90 3.74
C MET A 38 -2.57 7.64 4.41
N ASP A 39 -2.47 8.94 4.72
CA ASP A 39 -3.53 9.80 5.29
C ASP A 39 -4.58 10.25 4.26
N GLY A 40 -4.21 10.33 2.98
CA GLY A 40 -5.13 10.65 1.88
C GLY A 40 -6.03 9.48 1.45
N SER A 41 -5.62 8.24 1.73
CA SER A 41 -6.33 7.02 1.33
C SER A 41 -7.74 6.91 1.96
N TYR A 42 -8.60 6.04 1.41
CA TYR A 42 -9.95 5.76 1.97
C TYR A 42 -9.87 4.93 3.26
N ARG A 43 -9.07 3.85 3.23
CA ARG A 43 -8.70 3.04 4.40
C ARG A 43 -7.19 2.81 4.40
N ARG A 44 -6.63 2.60 5.60
CA ARG A 44 -5.19 2.46 5.82
C ARG A 44 -4.94 1.56 7.03
N VAL A 45 -3.83 0.84 7.02
CA VAL A 45 -3.32 0.13 8.21
C VAL A 45 -1.81 0.26 8.22
N TRP A 46 -1.26 0.67 9.36
CA TRP A 46 0.15 0.62 9.67
C TRP A 46 0.44 -0.59 10.56
N ALA A 47 1.62 -1.20 10.42
CA ALA A 47 2.19 -2.14 11.36
C ALA A 47 3.46 -1.54 11.97
N LEU A 48 3.53 -1.49 13.29
CA LEU A 48 4.64 -0.90 14.03
C LEU A 48 5.27 -1.94 14.98
N ASP A 49 6.60 -1.89 15.06
CA ASP A 49 7.37 -2.54 16.13
C ASP A 49 7.95 -1.46 17.05
N GLY A 50 7.33 -1.28 18.21
CA GLY A 50 7.56 -0.09 19.04
C GLY A 50 7.16 1.19 18.29
N ASP A 51 8.12 2.08 18.08
CA ASP A 51 7.93 3.36 17.38
C ASP A 51 8.25 3.28 15.88
N ARG A 52 8.75 2.13 15.40
CA ARG A 52 9.20 1.97 14.02
C ARG A 52 8.09 1.40 13.15
N VAL A 53 7.82 2.01 12.00
CA VAL A 53 6.97 1.41 10.97
C VAL A 53 7.70 0.24 10.32
N VAL A 54 7.05 -0.92 10.32
CA VAL A 54 7.57 -2.18 9.74
C VAL A 54 6.71 -2.73 8.61
N GLY A 55 5.56 -2.12 8.36
CA GLY A 55 4.74 -2.39 7.18
C GLY A 55 3.53 -1.49 7.09
N TYR A 56 2.91 -1.44 5.93
CA TYR A 56 1.74 -0.64 5.68
C TYR A 56 0.89 -1.19 4.53
N ILE A 57 -0.38 -0.82 4.52
CA ILE A 57 -1.30 -1.08 3.42
C ILE A 57 -2.34 0.03 3.33
N SER A 58 -2.79 0.38 2.12
CA SER A 58 -3.88 1.33 1.93
C SER A 58 -4.83 0.94 0.81
N ALA A 59 -6.04 1.50 0.86
CA ALA A 59 -7.01 1.43 -0.22
C ALA A 59 -7.51 2.82 -0.60
N ILE A 60 -7.68 3.04 -1.90
CA ILE A 60 -8.48 4.14 -2.46
C ILE A 60 -9.86 3.59 -2.82
N SER A 61 -10.91 4.41 -2.78
CA SER A 61 -12.28 3.95 -3.05
C SER A 61 -13.18 5.11 -3.47
N ASP A 62 -14.25 4.78 -4.20
CA ASP A 62 -15.40 5.66 -4.42
C ASP A 62 -16.28 5.85 -3.16
N GLY A 63 -16.03 5.05 -2.11
CA GLY A 63 -16.76 5.07 -0.84
C GLY A 63 -18.12 4.38 -0.89
N VAL A 64 -18.43 3.67 -1.98
CA VAL A 64 -19.75 3.06 -2.21
C VAL A 64 -19.66 1.62 -2.70
N LEU A 65 -18.83 1.33 -3.70
CA LEU A 65 -18.81 0.02 -4.37
C LEU A 65 -17.40 -0.53 -4.58
N ASN A 66 -16.44 0.31 -4.99
CA ASN A 66 -15.15 -0.18 -5.45
C ASN A 66 -14.02 0.36 -4.60
N ALA A 67 -13.08 -0.52 -4.27
CA ALA A 67 -11.80 -0.16 -3.69
C ALA A 67 -10.64 -0.74 -4.50
N PHE A 68 -9.52 -0.03 -4.52
CA PHE A 68 -8.27 -0.50 -5.11
C PHE A 68 -7.17 -0.41 -4.05
N ILE A 69 -6.31 -1.43 -3.96
CA ILE A 69 -5.16 -1.48 -3.05
C ILE A 69 -3.89 -1.13 -3.84
N PRO A 70 -3.49 0.16 -3.89
CA PRO A 70 -2.29 0.59 -4.61
C PRO A 70 -0.98 0.28 -3.87
N TRP A 71 -1.02 0.18 -2.54
CA TRP A 71 0.17 0.14 -1.71
C TRP A 71 0.07 -0.96 -0.65
N LEU A 72 1.02 -1.90 -0.70
CA LEU A 72 1.31 -2.88 0.35
C LEU A 72 2.82 -3.09 0.41
N GLU A 73 3.43 -2.83 1.56
CA GLU A 73 4.83 -3.14 1.78
C GLU A 73 5.07 -3.63 3.22
N VAL A 74 5.99 -4.57 3.37
CA VAL A 74 6.53 -5.00 4.66
C VAL A 74 8.05 -4.86 4.57
N HIS A 75 8.63 -4.21 5.58
CA HIS A 75 10.07 -4.00 5.67
C HIS A 75 10.81 -5.35 5.50
N PRO A 76 11.89 -5.43 4.70
CA PRO A 76 12.56 -6.69 4.37
C PRO A 76 12.87 -7.57 5.58
N ASP A 77 13.44 -7.00 6.64
CA ASP A 77 13.78 -7.73 7.87
C ASP A 77 12.57 -8.34 8.59
N TYR A 78 11.35 -7.87 8.28
CA TYR A 78 10.09 -8.28 8.90
C TYR A 78 9.25 -9.19 7.97
N GLN A 79 9.72 -9.47 6.75
CA GLN A 79 9.05 -10.38 5.82
C GLN A 79 9.09 -11.83 6.31
N GLY A 80 8.21 -12.67 5.77
CA GLY A 80 8.09 -14.08 6.18
C GLY A 80 7.45 -14.32 7.55
N ARG A 81 7.04 -13.25 8.27
CA ARG A 81 6.44 -13.32 9.62
C ARG A 81 4.91 -13.21 9.64
N GLY A 82 4.26 -13.25 8.48
CA GLY A 82 2.80 -13.15 8.35
C GLY A 82 2.23 -11.72 8.40
N ILE A 83 3.07 -10.68 8.57
CA ILE A 83 2.64 -9.29 8.69
C ILE A 83 1.87 -8.80 7.48
N GLY A 84 2.32 -9.13 6.26
CA GLY A 84 1.62 -8.73 5.04
C GLY A 84 0.21 -9.31 4.95
N ALA A 85 0.05 -10.58 5.34
CA ALA A 85 -1.26 -11.23 5.35
C ALA A 85 -2.18 -10.59 6.39
N GLU A 86 -1.64 -10.23 7.55
CA GLU A 86 -2.38 -9.54 8.60
C GLU A 86 -2.81 -8.13 8.19
N LEU A 87 -1.93 -7.37 7.52
CA LEU A 87 -2.25 -6.07 6.95
C LEU A 87 -3.41 -6.18 5.95
N VAL A 88 -3.36 -7.15 5.02
CA VAL A 88 -4.44 -7.39 4.05
C VAL A 88 -5.76 -7.73 4.77
N ARG A 89 -5.75 -8.65 5.74
CA ARG A 89 -6.98 -9.03 6.47
C ARG A 89 -7.60 -7.84 7.19
N ARG A 90 -6.79 -7.02 7.87
CA ARG A 90 -7.26 -5.83 8.58
C ARG A 90 -7.81 -4.76 7.65
N LEU A 91 -7.23 -4.62 6.45
CA LEU A 91 -7.74 -3.70 5.45
C LEU A 91 -9.06 -4.20 4.87
N LEU A 92 -9.15 -5.48 4.50
CA LEU A 92 -10.38 -6.08 3.95
C LEU A 92 -11.54 -6.05 4.96
N ALA A 93 -11.27 -6.23 6.25
CA ALA A 93 -12.29 -6.08 7.29
C ALA A 93 -12.86 -4.66 7.40
N GLN A 94 -12.17 -3.64 6.88
CA GLN A 94 -12.66 -2.26 6.81
C GLN A 94 -13.36 -1.92 5.48
N LEU A 95 -13.40 -2.88 4.56
CA LEU A 95 -13.93 -2.79 3.20
C LEU A 95 -14.97 -3.90 2.95
N ASP A 96 -15.54 -4.49 4.00
CA ASP A 96 -16.46 -5.62 3.92
C ASP A 96 -17.83 -5.25 3.33
N ASP A 97 -18.12 -3.96 3.27
CA ASP A 97 -19.28 -3.35 2.63
C ASP A 97 -19.07 -3.04 1.13
N MET A 98 -17.85 -3.22 0.61
CA MET A 98 -17.53 -2.94 -0.79
C MET A 98 -17.94 -4.08 -1.71
N TYR A 99 -18.46 -3.75 -2.89
CA TYR A 99 -18.75 -4.72 -3.94
C TYR A 99 -17.48 -5.36 -4.50
N ALA A 100 -16.41 -4.58 -4.70
CA ALA A 100 -15.16 -5.05 -5.28
C ALA A 100 -13.94 -4.43 -4.58
N VAL A 101 -12.90 -5.25 -4.40
CA VAL A 101 -11.58 -4.82 -3.95
C VAL A 101 -10.51 -5.43 -4.87
N ASP A 102 -9.86 -4.58 -5.66
CA ASP A 102 -8.89 -5.01 -6.66
C ASP A 102 -7.46 -4.57 -6.33
N LEU A 103 -6.47 -5.28 -6.87
CA LEU A 103 -5.06 -4.90 -6.83
C LEU A 103 -4.32 -5.42 -8.07
N CYS A 104 -3.23 -4.75 -8.42
CA CYS A 104 -2.27 -5.26 -9.41
C CYS A 104 -1.03 -5.77 -8.69
N CYS A 105 -0.52 -6.92 -9.09
CA CYS A 105 0.73 -7.48 -8.57
C CYS A 105 1.53 -8.19 -9.67
N ASP A 106 2.80 -8.44 -9.41
CA ASP A 106 3.62 -9.28 -10.27
C ASP A 106 3.09 -10.73 -10.29
N PRO A 107 3.23 -11.47 -11.40
CA PRO A 107 2.68 -12.82 -11.55
C PRO A 107 3.09 -13.79 -10.43
N GLU A 108 4.32 -13.70 -9.92
CA GLU A 108 4.84 -14.52 -8.82
C GLU A 108 4.13 -14.28 -7.49
N MET A 109 3.47 -13.12 -7.32
CA MET A 109 2.72 -12.78 -6.11
C MET A 109 1.26 -13.23 -6.16
N LEU A 110 0.75 -13.69 -7.31
CA LEU A 110 -0.63 -14.16 -7.43
C LEU A 110 -0.98 -15.29 -6.42
N PRO A 111 -0.15 -16.34 -6.22
CA PRO A 111 -0.43 -17.37 -5.23
C PRO A 111 -0.47 -16.86 -3.78
N TYR A 112 0.18 -15.73 -3.50
CA TYR A 112 0.08 -15.08 -2.19
C TYR A 112 -1.31 -14.47 -1.98
N TYR A 113 -1.83 -13.74 -2.98
CA TYR A 113 -3.15 -13.11 -2.89
C TYR A 113 -4.31 -14.10 -3.03
N GLU A 114 -4.17 -15.16 -3.83
CA GLU A 114 -5.17 -16.23 -3.93
C GLU A 114 -5.44 -16.91 -2.59
N ARG A 115 -4.39 -17.13 -1.78
CA ARG A 115 -4.54 -17.64 -0.39
C ARG A 115 -5.24 -16.67 0.55
N LEU A 116 -5.35 -15.41 0.18
CA LEU A 116 -6.06 -14.37 0.93
C LEU A 116 -7.47 -14.12 0.38
N GLY A 117 -7.93 -14.90 -0.61
CA GLY A 117 -9.28 -14.86 -1.17
C GLY A 117 -9.43 -14.04 -2.45
N PHE A 118 -8.34 -13.49 -3.01
CA PHE A 118 -8.39 -12.77 -4.28
C PHE A 118 -8.50 -13.75 -5.47
N ALA A 119 -9.18 -13.32 -6.52
CA ALA A 119 -9.23 -14.02 -7.80
C ALA A 119 -8.28 -13.36 -8.81
N ARG A 120 -7.76 -14.15 -9.76
CA ARG A 120 -6.95 -13.64 -10.87
C ARG A 120 -7.79 -12.78 -11.82
N LEU A 121 -7.31 -11.57 -12.10
CA LEU A 121 -7.84 -10.64 -13.10
C LEU A 121 -6.73 -10.16 -14.04
N ALA A 122 -7.10 -9.56 -15.18
CA ALA A 122 -6.16 -8.89 -16.07
C ALA A 122 -6.00 -7.43 -15.65
N GLY A 123 -4.75 -6.97 -15.46
CA GLY A 123 -4.44 -5.58 -15.11
C GLY A 123 -3.83 -4.80 -16.28
N ALA A 124 -4.05 -3.49 -16.31
CA ALA A 124 -3.37 -2.55 -17.19
C ALA A 124 -2.88 -1.35 -16.37
N GLY A 125 -1.77 -0.74 -16.79
CA GLY A 125 -1.17 0.37 -16.05
C GLY A 125 -0.53 1.41 -16.96
N LEU A 126 -0.79 2.67 -16.64
CA LEU A 126 -0.03 3.82 -17.13
C LEU A 126 0.71 4.43 -15.94
N ARG A 127 1.99 4.75 -16.09
CA ARG A 127 2.85 5.24 -15.01
C ARG A 127 3.67 6.44 -15.48
N ASN A 128 3.80 7.44 -14.61
CA ASN A 128 4.67 8.60 -14.80
C ASN A 128 5.68 8.68 -13.64
N PRO A 129 6.86 8.05 -13.77
CA PRO A 129 7.86 8.02 -12.71
C PRO A 129 8.37 9.40 -12.29
N GLY A 130 8.40 10.39 -13.19
CA GLY A 130 8.87 11.75 -12.91
C GLY A 130 8.02 12.50 -11.88
N ALA A 131 6.79 12.06 -11.64
CA ALA A 131 5.92 12.63 -10.62
C ALA A 131 6.46 12.41 -9.19
N LEU A 132 7.36 11.45 -8.97
CA LEU A 132 7.97 11.17 -7.67
C LEU A 132 9.08 12.16 -7.31
N THR A 133 9.84 12.62 -8.31
CA THR A 133 10.95 13.56 -8.16
C THR A 133 10.53 15.02 -8.33
N GLY A 134 9.32 15.26 -8.85
CA GLY A 134 8.86 16.61 -9.24
C GLY A 134 9.33 17.02 -10.65
N GLU A 135 10.05 16.14 -11.35
CA GLU A 135 10.49 16.33 -12.73
C GLU A 135 9.38 15.84 -13.69
N ASN A 136 8.25 16.54 -13.70
CA ASN A 136 7.15 16.20 -14.60
C ASN A 136 7.34 16.83 -15.98
N THR A 137 7.45 15.99 -17.01
CA THR A 137 7.11 16.38 -18.38
C THR A 137 5.66 15.97 -18.63
N PRO A 138 4.73 16.90 -18.91
CA PRO A 138 3.34 16.54 -19.20
C PRO A 138 3.28 15.62 -20.41
N GLN A 139 2.72 14.41 -20.24
CA GLN A 139 2.29 13.61 -21.39
C GLN A 139 1.05 14.29 -21.97
N THR A 140 1.09 14.60 -23.26
CA THR A 140 -0.03 15.24 -23.95
C THR A 140 -1.06 14.18 -24.34
N LEU A 141 -2.34 14.57 -24.45
CA LEU A 141 -3.40 13.66 -24.90
C LEU A 141 -3.14 13.08 -26.31
N SER A 142 -2.26 13.71 -27.09
CA SER A 142 -1.78 13.22 -28.38
C SER A 142 -0.79 12.04 -28.30
N ASP A 143 -0.30 11.72 -27.11
CA ASP A 143 0.66 10.64 -26.86
C ASP A 143 -0.01 9.32 -26.41
N LEU A 144 -1.35 9.29 -26.36
CA LEU A 144 -2.20 8.12 -26.05
C LEU A 144 -2.92 7.61 -27.30
#